data_AF-I7ZAE4-F1
#
_entry.id   AF-I7ZAE4-F1
#
_cell.length_a   1.000
_cell.length_b   1.000
_cell.length_c   1.000
_cell.angle_alpha   90.00
_cell.angle_beta   90.00
_cell.angle_gamma   90.00
#
_symmetry.space_group_name_H-M   'P 1'
#
loop_
_entity.id
_entity.type
_entity.pdbx_description
1 polymer ?
#
loop_
_entity_poly.entity_id
_entity_poly.type
_entity_poly.pdbx_seq_one_letter_code
_entity_poly.pdbx_strand_id
1 'polypeptide(L)'
;MFAGHLRLFGVSTCRDSAEGNWQPHELISANIFNRPRNVEDSLLIVGQYPWDGSVLGMREDGAIEWCDRLTGVRRRRWSLFGELLLEEVERLTARFDERGQLIDSNRPTIPNY
;
A
#
# COMPACT_ATOMS: atom_id res chain seq x y z
N MET A 1 4.45 -9.41 2.48
CA MET A 1 5.41 -8.42 2.98
C MET A 1 4.68 -7.56 4.02
N PHE A 2 5.22 -7.40 5.23
CA PHE A 2 4.65 -6.70 6.41
C PHE A 2 3.12 -6.70 6.54
N ALA A 3 2.56 -7.87 6.90
CA ALA A 3 1.12 -8.07 7.03
C ALA A 3 0.48 -7.00 7.93
N GLY A 4 -0.49 -6.26 7.38
CA GLY A 4 -1.21 -5.22 8.12
C GLY A 4 -0.61 -3.82 8.07
N HIS A 5 0.59 -3.64 7.50
CA HIS A 5 1.26 -2.32 7.48
C HIS A 5 1.38 -1.70 6.10
N LEU A 6 1.56 -2.53 5.07
CA LEU A 6 1.52 -2.12 3.67
C LEU A 6 0.83 -3.24 2.88
N ARG A 7 -0.19 -2.89 2.09
CA ARG A 7 -0.88 -3.80 1.18
C ARG A 7 -0.57 -3.39 -0.24
N LEU A 8 -0.06 -4.34 -1.03
CA LEU A 8 0.10 -4.19 -2.46
C LEU A 8 -1.00 -4.98 -3.16
N PHE A 9 -1.57 -4.39 -4.20
CA PHE A 9 -2.64 -4.96 -5.00
C PHE A 9 -2.06 -5.60 -6.25
N GLY A 10 -2.63 -6.73 -6.64
CA GLY A 10 -2.18 -7.50 -7.80
C GLY A 10 -3.34 -8.25 -8.44
N VAL A 11 -3.03 -8.90 -9.55
CA VAL A 11 -4.01 -9.74 -10.23
C VAL A 11 -4.07 -11.07 -9.50
N SER A 12 -5.21 -11.33 -8.87
CA SER A 12 -5.54 -12.61 -8.27
C SER A 12 -6.32 -13.45 -9.29
N THR A 13 -5.84 -14.66 -9.56
CA THR A 13 -6.47 -15.65 -10.44
C THR A 13 -7.31 -16.67 -9.68
N CYS A 14 -7.17 -16.75 -8.35
CA CYS A 14 -8.02 -17.57 -7.51
C CYS A 14 -8.29 -16.91 -6.15
N ARG A 15 -9.53 -17.01 -5.70
CA ARG A 15 -10.00 -16.45 -4.42
C ARG A 15 -9.90 -17.43 -3.24
N ASP A 16 -9.30 -18.60 -3.47
CA ASP A 16 -9.24 -19.65 -2.46
C ASP A 16 -8.22 -19.29 -1.37
N SER A 17 -8.67 -19.21 -0.13
CA SER A 17 -7.82 -18.89 1.04
C SER A 17 -7.20 -20.14 1.67
N ALA A 18 -7.11 -21.24 0.91
CA ALA A 18 -6.44 -22.47 1.35
C ALA A 18 -4.96 -22.19 1.67
N GLU A 19 -4.41 -22.92 2.65
CA GLU A 19 -2.99 -22.82 2.99
C GLU A 19 -2.12 -23.03 1.74
N GLY A 20 -1.19 -22.09 1.51
CA GLY A 20 -0.31 -22.11 0.34
C GLY A 20 -0.81 -21.28 -0.84
N ASN A 21 -2.03 -20.75 -0.79
CA ASN A 21 -2.62 -19.97 -1.88
C ASN A 21 -2.69 -18.46 -1.57
N TRP A 22 -1.61 -17.91 -1.04
CA TRP A 22 -1.51 -16.49 -0.69
C TRP A 22 -1.41 -15.63 -1.95
N GLN A 23 -2.56 -15.24 -2.48
CA GLN A 23 -2.64 -14.35 -3.62
C GLN A 23 -2.55 -12.87 -3.20
N PRO A 24 -2.05 -11.99 -4.08
CA PRO A 24 -2.09 -10.56 -3.83
C PRO A 24 -3.54 -10.07 -3.69
N HIS A 25 -3.74 -9.00 -2.93
CA HIS A 25 -5.05 -8.36 -2.79
C HIS A 25 -5.60 -7.93 -4.17
N GLU A 26 -6.91 -8.11 -4.41
CA GLU A 26 -7.52 -7.90 -5.72
C GLU A 26 -7.38 -6.45 -6.24
N LEU A 27 -6.61 -6.27 -7.31
CA LEU A 27 -6.42 -5.00 -8.00
C LEU A 27 -7.71 -4.47 -8.64
N ILE A 28 -8.52 -5.35 -9.24
CA ILE A 28 -9.76 -4.97 -9.93
C ILE A 28 -10.73 -4.34 -8.95
N SER A 29 -10.97 -5.01 -7.82
CA SER A 29 -11.90 -4.54 -6.81
C SER A 29 -11.48 -3.21 -6.18
N ALA A 30 -10.17 -3.00 -5.98
CA ALA A 30 -9.63 -1.74 -5.49
C ALA A 30 -9.87 -0.54 -6.44
N ASN A 31 -9.93 -0.79 -7.76
CA ASN A 31 -10.04 0.26 -8.77
C ASN A 31 -11.44 0.45 -9.34
N ILE A 32 -12.31 -0.57 -9.28
CA ILE A 32 -13.69 -0.51 -9.80
C ILE A 32 -14.70 -0.29 -8.67
N PHE A 33 -14.64 -1.09 -7.61
CA PHE A 33 -15.68 -1.09 -6.56
C PHE A 33 -15.29 -0.25 -5.34
N ASN A 34 -14.01 -0.28 -4.94
CA ASN A 34 -13.51 0.33 -3.70
C ASN A 34 -12.64 1.57 -3.93
N ARG A 35 -12.68 2.14 -5.15
CA ARG A 35 -11.87 3.30 -5.51
C ARG A 35 -12.21 4.50 -4.63
N PRO A 36 -11.22 5.17 -4.01
CA PRO A 36 -11.46 6.41 -3.29
C PRO A 36 -11.97 7.51 -4.24
N ARG A 37 -13.10 8.14 -3.89
CA ARG A 37 -13.80 9.11 -4.76
C ARG A 37 -12.99 10.37 -5.08
N ASN A 38 -12.08 10.76 -4.20
CA ASN A 38 -11.36 12.03 -4.30
C ASN A 38 -9.95 11.88 -4.88
N VAL A 39 -9.53 10.65 -5.23
CA VAL A 39 -8.24 10.40 -5.86
C VAL A 39 -8.39 10.53 -7.38
N GLU A 40 -7.44 11.20 -8.02
CA GLU A 40 -7.41 11.45 -9.47
C GLU A 40 -7.69 10.16 -10.27
N ASP A 41 -8.65 10.19 -11.19
CA ASP A 41 -9.11 9.00 -11.96
C ASP A 41 -8.02 8.37 -12.84
N SER A 42 -7.01 9.15 -13.23
CA SER A 42 -5.85 8.69 -14.01
C SER A 42 -4.93 7.73 -13.24
N LEU A 43 -5.03 7.71 -11.90
CA LEU A 43 -4.17 6.88 -11.05
C LEU A 43 -4.70 5.46 -10.94
N LEU A 44 -3.86 4.47 -11.25
CA LEU A 44 -4.13 3.07 -10.93
C LEU A 44 -3.80 2.84 -9.45
N ILE A 45 -4.78 2.50 -8.61
CA ILE A 45 -4.51 2.19 -7.21
C ILE A 45 -3.82 0.82 -7.13
N VAL A 46 -2.57 0.81 -6.68
CA VAL A 46 -1.71 -0.37 -6.59
C VAL A 46 -1.39 -0.77 -5.15
N GLY A 47 -1.81 0.02 -4.17
CA GLY A 47 -1.62 -0.34 -2.77
C GLY A 47 -2.33 0.56 -1.79
N GLN A 48 -2.21 0.22 -0.51
CA GLN A 48 -2.85 0.90 0.59
C GLN A 48 -2.06 0.74 1.89
N TYR A 49 -2.05 1.78 2.72
CA TYR A 49 -1.67 1.71 4.13
C TYR A 49 -2.90 1.41 4.99
N PRO A 50 -2.97 0.25 5.67
CA PRO A 50 -4.18 -0.13 6.42
C PRO A 50 -4.47 0.77 7.64
N TRP A 51 -3.45 1.43 8.20
CA TRP A 51 -3.59 2.23 9.42
C TRP A 51 -4.55 3.42 9.26
N ASP A 52 -4.40 4.22 8.20
CA ASP A 52 -5.28 5.36 7.90
C ASP A 52 -6.11 5.16 6.62
N GLY A 53 -5.91 4.04 5.92
CA GLY A 53 -6.58 3.72 4.67
C GLY A 53 -6.07 4.50 3.46
N SER A 54 -5.02 5.32 3.61
CA SER A 54 -4.40 6.08 2.52
C SER A 54 -3.86 5.14 1.43
N VAL A 55 -3.83 5.62 0.20
CA VAL A 55 -3.64 4.78 -0.99
C VAL A 55 -2.38 5.13 -1.77
N LEU A 56 -1.86 4.15 -2.49
CA LEU A 56 -0.76 4.29 -3.43
C LEU A 56 -1.33 4.21 -4.85
N GLY A 57 -1.24 5.31 -5.59
CA GLY A 57 -1.66 5.42 -6.98
C GLY A 57 -0.45 5.42 -7.91
N MET A 58 -0.51 4.63 -8.98
CA MET A 58 0.51 4.57 -10.03
C MET A 58 0.04 5.37 -11.24
N ARG A 59 0.94 6.19 -11.79
CA ARG A 59 0.76 6.91 -13.05
C ARG A 59 1.25 6.06 -14.23
N GLU A 60 0.83 6.44 -15.44
CA GLU A 60 1.25 5.78 -16.69
C GLU A 60 2.77 5.82 -16.91
N ASP A 61 3.46 6.87 -16.40
CA ASP A 61 4.92 7.01 -16.46
C ASP A 61 5.66 6.12 -15.44
N GLY A 62 4.93 5.35 -14.62
CA GLY A 62 5.48 4.48 -13.59
C GLY A 62 5.75 5.16 -12.25
N ALA A 63 5.51 6.47 -12.14
CA ALA A 63 5.61 7.18 -10.88
C ALA A 63 4.50 6.77 -9.92
N ILE A 64 4.79 6.80 -8.62
CA ILE A 64 3.83 6.43 -7.56
C ILE A 64 3.53 7.64 -6.70
N GLU A 65 2.26 7.84 -6.40
CA GLU A 65 1.78 8.90 -5.53
C GLU A 65 1.10 8.28 -4.30
N TRP A 66 1.50 8.75 -3.12
CA TRP A 66 0.80 8.47 -1.88
C TRP A 66 -0.25 9.54 -1.65
N CYS A 67 -1.52 9.12 -1.62
CA CYS A 67 -2.66 10.03 -1.53
C CYS A 67 -3.48 9.71 -0.28
N ASP A 68 -3.95 10.77 0.37
CA ASP A 68 -4.96 10.66 1.41
C ASP A 68 -6.27 10.11 0.83
N ARG A 69 -6.88 9.14 1.52
CA ARG A 69 -8.11 8.47 1.04
C ARG A 69 -9.31 9.41 0.99
N LEU A 70 -9.41 10.31 1.96
CA LEU A 70 -10.60 11.15 2.16
C LEU A 70 -10.54 12.44 1.37
N THR A 71 -9.37 13.04 1.26
CA THR A 71 -9.18 14.34 0.61
C THR A 71 -8.59 14.22 -0.78
N GLY A 72 -7.97 13.08 -1.12
CA GLY A 72 -7.23 12.90 -2.37
C GLY A 72 -5.91 13.67 -2.42
N VAL A 73 -5.56 14.40 -1.35
CA VAL A 73 -4.36 15.22 -1.32
C VAL A 73 -3.14 14.30 -1.38
N ARG A 74 -2.28 14.57 -2.38
CA ARG A 74 -0.99 13.91 -2.53
C ARG A 74 -0.07 14.30 -1.37
N ARG A 75 0.37 13.31 -0.61
CA ARG A 75 1.33 13.45 0.48
C ARG A 75 2.78 13.35 -0.02
N ARG A 76 3.05 12.41 -0.93
CA ARG A 76 4.39 12.20 -1.51
C ARG A 76 4.31 11.59 -2.91
N ARG A 77 5.37 11.76 -3.70
CA ARG A 77 5.59 11.10 -4.98
C ARG A 77 6.96 10.44 -5.01
N TRP A 78 7.03 9.26 -5.61
CA TRP A 78 8.27 8.57 -5.99
C TRP A 78 8.35 8.50 -7.51
N SER A 79 9.57 8.59 -8.04
CA SER A 79 9.80 8.52 -9.48
C SER A 79 9.66 7.09 -9.98
N LEU A 80 10.03 6.11 -9.15
CA LEU A 80 10.00 4.69 -9.47
C LEU A 80 9.33 3.89 -8.36
N PHE A 81 8.57 2.85 -8.72
CA PHE A 81 7.98 1.92 -7.74
C PHE A 81 9.03 1.24 -6.86
N GLY A 82 10.22 0.96 -7.41
CA GLY A 82 11.33 0.38 -6.65
C GLY A 82 11.84 1.28 -5.52
N GLU A 83 11.83 2.60 -5.69
CA GLU A 83 12.22 3.56 -4.64
C GLU A 83 11.25 3.47 -3.46
N LEU A 84 9.95 3.42 -3.74
CA LEU A 84 8.93 3.20 -2.71
C LEU A 84 9.18 1.89 -1.96
N LEU A 85 9.42 0.78 -2.68
CA LEU A 85 9.62 -0.51 -2.03
C LEU A 85 10.84 -0.52 -1.11
N LEU A 86 11.95 0.07 -1.56
CA LEU A 86 13.17 0.14 -0.77
C LEU A 86 12.97 0.95 0.51
N GLU A 87 12.43 2.16 0.39
CA GLU A 87 12.17 3.03 1.54
C GLU A 87 11.18 2.39 2.53
N GLU A 88 10.13 1.75 2.03
CA GLU A 88 9.12 1.10 2.87
C GLU A 88 9.66 -0.16 3.56
N VAL A 89 10.54 -0.92 2.91
CA VAL A 89 11.22 -2.06 3.53
C VAL A 89 12.13 -1.59 4.67
N GLU A 90 12.95 -0.57 4.44
CA GLU A 90 13.83 -0.01 5.47
C GLU A 90 13.02 0.55 6.65
N ARG A 91 11.98 1.34 6.35
CA ARG A 91 11.12 1.97 7.35
C ARG A 91 10.35 0.95 8.19
N LEU A 92 9.75 -0.05 7.54
CA LEU A 92 8.94 -1.05 8.23
C LEU A 92 9.82 -2.01 9.02
N THR A 93 10.97 -2.45 8.50
CA THR A 93 11.89 -3.34 9.22
C THR A 93 12.35 -2.71 10.53
N ALA A 94 12.62 -1.39 10.55
CA ALA A 94 12.98 -0.67 11.77
C ALA A 94 11.87 -0.62 12.85
N ARG A 95 10.65 -1.07 12.54
CA ARG A 95 9.54 -1.13 13.50
C ARG A 95 9.40 -2.49 14.19
N PHE A 96 10.08 -3.52 13.70
CA PHE A 96 10.02 -4.86 14.26
C PHE A 96 11.29 -5.17 15.05
N ASP A 97 11.14 -5.94 16.13
CA ASP A 97 12.25 -6.51 16.86
C ASP A 97 12.83 -7.74 16.13
N GLU A 98 13.88 -8.32 16.69
CA GLU A 98 14.57 -9.50 16.16
C GLU A 98 13.66 -10.75 16.07
N ARG A 99 12.52 -10.75 16.77
CA ARG A 99 11.51 -11.82 16.75
C ARG A 99 10.39 -11.54 15.75
N GLY A 100 10.46 -10.44 15.00
CA GLY A 100 9.44 -10.00 14.06
C GLY A 100 8.18 -9.44 14.74
N GLN A 101 8.27 -9.01 16.01
CA GLN A 101 7.18 -8.36 16.73
C GLN A 101 7.30 -6.85 16.63
N LEU A 102 6.16 -6.18 16.48
CA LEU A 102 6.12 -4.73 16.41
C LEU A 102 6.56 -4.12 17.75
N ILE A 103 7.59 -3.26 17.73
CA ILE A 103 8.20 -2.66 18.93
C ILE A 103 7.19 -1.76 19.69
N ASP A 104 6.38 -1.00 18.94
CA ASP A 104 5.33 -0.14 19.47
C ASP A 104 4.09 -0.21 18.58
N SER A 105 3.05 -0.87 19.09
CA SER A 105 1.78 -1.08 18.40
C SER A 105 0.85 0.12 18.39
N ASN A 106 1.09 1.11 19.25
CA ASN A 106 0.28 2.34 19.29
C ASN A 106 0.77 3.39 18.30
N ARG A 107 1.95 3.20 17.72
CA ARG A 107 2.53 4.17 16.79
C ARG A 107 2.00 3.95 15.38
N PRO A 108 1.59 5.02 14.67
CA PRO A 108 1.18 4.90 13.29
C PRO A 108 2.25 4.23 12.43
N THR A 109 1.83 3.26 11.61
CA THR A 109 2.72 2.56 10.68
C THR A 109 2.71 3.17 9.28
N ILE A 110 2.02 4.29 9.10
CA ILE A 110 2.15 5.13 7.91
C ILE A 110 3.52 5.82 7.87
N PRO A 111 4.00 6.21 6.68
CA PRO A 111 5.21 7.00 6.58
C PRO A 111 5.08 8.36 7.27
N ASN A 112 6.15 8.82 7.90
CA ASN A 112 6.24 10.12 8.56
C ASN A 112 7.51 10.83 8.07
N TYR A 113 7.50 11.18 6.78
CA TYR A 113 8.57 11.98 6.15
C TYR A 113 8.48 13.44 6.60
#